data_AF-A0A1R1FRI6-F1
#
_entry.id   AF-A0A1R1FRI6-F1
#
_cell.length_a   1.000
_cell.length_b   1.000
_cell.length_c   1.000
_cell.angle_alpha   90.00
_cell.angle_beta   90.00
_cell.angle_gamma   90.00
#
_symmetry.space_group_name_H-M   'P 1'
#
loop_
_entity.id
_entity.type
_entity.pdbx_description
1 polymer ?
#
loop_
_entity_poly.entity_id
_entity_poly.type
_entity_poly.pdbx_seq_one_letter_code
_entity_poly.pdbx_strand_id
1 'polypeptide(L)' 'MFVQLSKTEIKNLETQRLAQQISRWESFEKARAYYSNDEGIFTAYKMNLYDMKTAYSTPIVVFKLKKLPTQ' A
#
# COMPACT_ATOMS: atom_id res chain seq x y z
N MET A 1 12.40 0.04 0.09
CA MET A 1 12.03 -1.39 0.35
C MET A 1 10.52 -1.58 0.30
N PHE A 2 10.06 -2.63 -0.36
CA PHE A 2 8.63 -2.95 -0.45
C PHE A 2 8.29 -4.19 0.39
N VAL A 3 7.44 -4.01 1.42
CA VAL A 3 7.00 -5.06 2.34
C VAL A 3 5.57 -5.47 2.04
N GLN A 4 5.31 -6.77 2.09
CA GLN A 4 3.96 -7.31 1.94
C GLN A 4 3.33 -7.45 3.31
N LEU A 5 2.26 -6.68 3.55
CA LEU A 5 1.44 -6.74 4.77
C LEU A 5 0.00 -7.08 4.39
N SER A 6 -0.76 -7.63 5.33
CA SER A 6 -2.20 -7.83 5.14
C SER A 6 -2.96 -6.49 5.16
N LYS A 7 -4.14 -6.47 4.52
CA LYS A 7 -5.04 -5.31 4.57
C LYS A 7 -5.32 -4.86 6.01
N THR A 8 -5.50 -5.81 6.92
CA THR A 8 -5.79 -5.55 8.34
C THR A 8 -4.63 -4.85 9.04
N GLU A 9 -3.40 -5.32 8.83
CA GLU A 9 -2.21 -4.67 9.39
C GLU A 9 -2.02 -3.25 8.85
N ILE A 10 -2.18 -3.07 7.54
CA ILE A 10 -2.07 -1.75 6.90
C ILE A 10 -3.11 -0.78 7.47
N LYS A 11 -4.35 -1.23 7.66
CA LYS A 11 -5.44 -0.42 8.24
C LYS A 11 -5.20 -0.08 9.70
N ASN A 12 -4.62 -1.00 10.47
CA ASN A 12 -4.20 -0.72 11.85
C ASN A 12 -3.08 0.34 11.89
N LEU A 13 -2.09 0.23 11.01
CA LEU A 13 -1.01 1.22 10.89
C LEU A 13 -1.52 2.59 10.42
N GLU A 14 -2.50 2.62 9.52
CA GLU A 14 -3.16 3.85 9.07
C GLU A 14 -3.89 4.55 10.22
N THR A 15 -4.68 3.79 10.99
CA THR A 15 -5.37 4.29 12.19
C THR A 15 -4.38 4.86 13.22
N GLN A 16 -3.22 4.23 13.38
CA GLN A 16 -2.14 4.69 14.25
C GLN A 16 -1.30 5.84 13.65
N ARG A 17 -1.65 6.35 12.46
CA ARG A 17 -0.89 7.39 11.71
C ARG A 17 0.55 6.99 11.39
N LEU A 18 0.82 5.68 11.33
CA LEU A 18 2.10 5.05 10.99
C LEU A 18 2.18 4.65 9.51
N ALA A 19 1.05 4.51 8.84
CA ALA A 19 0.96 4.35 7.38
C ALA A 19 0.20 5.53 6.78
N GLN A 20 0.68 6.01 5.63
CA GLN A 20 0.00 7.04 4.84
C GLN A 20 -0.20 6.53 3.43
N GLN A 21 -1.44 6.59 2.92
CA GLN A 21 -1.70 6.32 1.52
C GLN A 21 -1.00 7.37 0.64
N ILE A 22 -0.23 6.91 -0.34
CA ILE A 22 0.56 7.79 -1.22
C ILE A 22 0.16 7.69 -2.69
N SER A 23 -0.35 6.55 -3.15
CA SER A 23 -0.68 6.36 -4.57
C SER A 23 -1.60 5.16 -4.80
N ARG A 24 -2.11 5.05 -6.02
CA ARG A 24 -2.87 3.90 -6.52
C ARG A 24 -2.29 3.38 -7.83
N TRP A 25 -2.33 2.08 -8.04
CA TRP A 25 -1.69 1.39 -9.16
C TRP A 25 -2.58 0.31 -9.75
N GLU A 26 -2.32 0.00 -11.01
CA GLU A 26 -3.02 -1.04 -11.77
C GLU A 26 -2.65 -2.45 -11.28
N SER A 27 -1.38 -2.66 -10.93
CA SER A 27 -0.86 -3.95 -10.46
C SER A 27 0.20 -3.79 -9.36
N PHE A 28 0.39 -4.84 -8.57
CA PHE A 28 1.43 -4.89 -7.54
C PHE A 28 2.84 -4.82 -8.14
N GLU A 29 3.04 -5.40 -9.32
CA GLU A 29 4.34 -5.45 -9.99
C GLU A 29 4.82 -4.04 -10.35
N LYS A 30 3.93 -3.23 -10.96
CA LYS A 30 4.24 -1.84 -11.30
C LYS A 30 4.53 -1.01 -10.05
N ALA A 31 3.70 -1.14 -9.02
CA ALA A 31 3.92 -0.46 -7.74
C ALA A 31 5.26 -0.87 -7.12
N ARG A 32 5.54 -2.17 -7.02
CA ARG A 32 6.78 -2.68 -6.44
C ARG A 32 7.98 -2.21 -7.24
N ALA A 33 7.96 -2.29 -8.57
CA ALA A 33 9.06 -1.83 -9.42
C ALA A 33 9.37 -0.35 -9.21
N TYR A 34 8.35 0.50 -9.13
CA TYR A 34 8.51 1.93 -8.87
C TYR A 34 9.15 2.18 -7.49
N TYR A 35 8.58 1.59 -6.43
CA TYR A 35 9.02 1.83 -5.04
C TYR A 35 10.24 0.98 -4.61
N SER A 36 10.75 0.10 -5.47
CA SER A 36 11.96 -0.67 -5.17
C SER A 36 13.21 0.21 -5.14
N ASN A 37 13.22 1.31 -5.91
CA ASN A 37 14.33 2.24 -6.01
C ASN A 37 14.15 3.49 -5.11
N ASP A 38 13.01 3.61 -4.41
CA ASP A 38 12.70 4.78 -3.59
C ASP A 38 13.13 4.59 -2.13
N GLU A 39 13.61 5.66 -1.51
CA GLU A 39 14.00 5.68 -0.10
C GLU A 39 12.76 5.69 0.81
N GLY A 40 12.49 4.51 1.38
CA GLY A 40 11.41 4.33 2.33
C GLY A 40 10.97 2.89 2.46
N ILE A 41 9.91 2.71 3.25
CA ILE A 41 9.26 1.42 3.44
C ILE A 41 7.85 1.55 2.89
N PHE A 42 7.54 0.74 1.90
CA PHE A 42 6.29 0.80 1.17
C PHE A 42 5.54 -0.51 1.32
N THR A 43 4.23 -0.43 1.37
CA THR A 43 3.36 -1.60 1.39
C THR A 43 2.12 -1.33 0.57
N ALA A 44 1.43 -2.37 0.13
CA ALA A 44 0.21 -2.20 -0.64
C ALA A 44 -0.76 -3.34 -0.41
N TYR A 45 -2.05 -3.06 -0.64
CA TYR A 45 -3.07 -4.09 -0.74
C TYR A 45 -3.99 -3.83 -1.93
N LYS A 46 -4.63 -4.90 -2.41
CA LYS A 46 -5.65 -4.83 -3.45
C LYS A 46 -7.00 -4.56 -2.79
N MET A 47 -7.65 -3.46 -3.17
CA MET A 47 -9.02 -3.21 -2.74
C MET A 47 -9.98 -4.22 -3.39
N ASN A 48 -11.05 -4.56 -2.67
CA ASN A 48 -12.11 -5.37 -3.24
C ASN A 48 -12.87 -4.54 -4.28
N LEU A 49 -13.25 -5.17 -5.39
CA LEU A 49 -13.97 -4.51 -6.48
C LEU A 49 -15.34 -3.99 -6.01
N TYR A 50 -15.97 -4.65 -5.04
CA TYR A 50 -17.21 -4.18 -4.40
C TYR A 50 -17.07 -2.84 -3.67
N ASP A 51 -15.87 -2.53 -3.18
CA ASP A 51 -15.56 -1.26 -2.50
C ASP A 51 -15.19 -0.14 -3.51
N MET A 52 -15.02 -0.47 -4.80
CA MET A 52 -14.60 0.49 -5.84
C MET A 52 -15.80 1.16 -6.48
N LYS A 53 -16.06 2.42 -6.09
CA LYS A 53 -17.14 3.22 -6.69
C LYS A 53 -16.82 3.76 -8.09
N THR A 54 -15.53 3.97 -8.44
CA THR A 54 -15.19 4.79 -9.63
C THR A 54 -13.89 4.46 -10.36
N ALA A 55 -12.96 3.69 -9.79
CA ALA A 55 -11.63 3.49 -10.39
C ALA A 55 -11.19 2.02 -10.38
N TYR A 56 -11.85 1.20 -11.20
CA TYR A 56 -11.50 -0.22 -11.40
C TYR A 56 -10.10 -0.42 -11.99
N SER A 57 -9.56 0.58 -12.69
CA SER A 57 -8.27 0.50 -13.38
C SER A 57 -7.07 0.51 -12.44
N THR A 58 -7.21 1.06 -11.22
CA THR A 58 -6.10 1.15 -10.25
C THR A 58 -6.48 0.51 -8.91
N PRO A 59 -6.60 -0.83 -8.84
CA PRO A 59 -7.13 -1.50 -7.67
C PRO A 59 -6.14 -1.62 -6.49
N ILE A 60 -4.86 -1.34 -6.73
CA ILE A 60 -3.81 -1.48 -5.73
C ILE A 60 -3.60 -0.14 -5.04
N VAL A 61 -3.71 -0.12 -3.72
CA VAL A 61 -3.48 1.08 -2.91
C VAL A 61 -2.16 0.93 -2.19
N VAL A 62 -1.26 1.90 -2.38
CA VAL A 62 0.09 1.89 -1.83
C VAL A 62 0.20 2.88 -0.68
N PHE A 63 0.92 2.47 0.36
CA PHE A 63 1.15 3.18 1.59
C PHE A 63 2.65 3.32 1.86
N LYS A 64 3.06 4.49 2.34
CA LYS A 64 4.38 4.71 2.94
C LYS A 64 4.29 4.50 4.44
N LEU A 65 5.18 3.68 4.98
CA LEU A 65 5.30 3.45 6.41
C LEU A 65 6.33 4.41 7.01
N LYS A 66 6.02 4.97 8.18
CA LYS A 66 6.94 5.86 8.92
C LYS A 66 8.02 5.10 9.69
N LYS A 67 7.76 3.84 10.03
CA LYS A 67 8.69 2.93 10.71
C LYS A 67 8.50 1.52 10.19
N LEU A 68 9.53 0.68 10.33
CA LEU A 68 9.40 -0.75 10.07
C LEU A 68 8.29 -1.31 10.98
N PRO A 69 7.39 -2.15 10.45
CA PRO A 69 6.54 -2.96 11.31
C PRO A 69 7.49 -3.90 12.07
N THR A 70 7.79 -3.57 13.31
CA THR A 70 8.44 -4.51 14.24
C THR A 70 7.51 -5.72 14.34
N GLN A 71 8.01 -6.88 13.89
CA GLN A 71 7.38 -8.18 14.07
C GLN A 71 7.15 -8.48 15.56
#